data_AF-A0A3N5PDM1-F1
#
_entry.id   AF-A0A3N5PDM1-F1
#
_cell.length_a   1.000
_cell.length_b   1.000
_cell.length_c   1.000
_cell.angle_alpha   90.00
_cell.angle_beta   90.00
_cell.angle_gamma   90.00
#
_symmetry.space_group_name_H-M   'P 1'
#
loop_
_entity.id
_entity.type
_entity.pdbx_description
1 polymer ?
#
loop_
_entity_poly.entity_id
_entity_poly.type
_entity_poly.pdbx_seq_one_letter_code
_entity_poly.pdbx_strand_id
1 'polypeptide(L)'
;MDGMSCMYVGAEGIIVSVGLISSVTFQSRKSDSGIYLDDFADQAFAIRPNSLDTLVLAHREDYSVAIMTTRSGDVLADKSLQVAMLLADSVLERLVQLRIPRT
;
A
#
# COMPACT_ATOMS: atom_id res chain seq x y z
N MET A 1 -12.56 5.54 12.90
CA MET A 1 -13.38 5.63 11.69
C MET A 1 -12.82 4.65 10.70
N ASP A 2 -13.70 3.77 10.24
CA ASP A 2 -13.42 2.49 9.60
C ASP A 2 -12.89 2.69 8.18
N GLY A 3 -11.65 2.24 7.95
CA GLY A 3 -11.11 2.10 6.61
C GLY A 3 -11.83 0.96 5.90
N MET A 4 -12.48 1.26 4.78
CA MET A 4 -13.01 0.23 3.89
C MET A 4 -11.82 -0.61 3.40
N SER A 5 -11.69 -1.83 3.93
CA SER A 5 -10.69 -2.79 3.47
C SER A 5 -11.31 -3.66 2.39
N CYS A 6 -10.75 -3.62 1.19
CA CYS A 6 -11.10 -4.58 0.15
C CYS A 6 -10.01 -5.63 0.11
N MET A 7 -10.37 -6.90 0.35
CA MET A 7 -9.48 -8.03 0.18
C MET A 7 -9.62 -8.54 -1.26
N TYR A 8 -8.53 -8.45 -2.02
CA TYR A 8 -8.43 -9.03 -3.36
C TYR A 8 -7.50 -10.24 -3.31
N VAL A 9 -7.97 -11.39 -3.77
CA VAL A 9 -7.11 -12.57 -3.97
C VAL A 9 -6.47 -12.43 -5.35
N GLY A 10 -5.21 -12.01 -5.38
CA GLY A 10 -4.43 -11.92 -6.60
C GLY A 10 -4.12 -13.31 -7.17
N ALA A 11 -3.98 -13.37 -8.50
CA ALA A 11 -3.47 -14.54 -9.18
C ALA A 11 -2.08 -14.90 -8.62
N GLU A 12 -1.76 -16.20 -8.58
CA GLU A 12 -0.45 -16.74 -8.17
C GLU A 12 -0.12 -16.64 -6.67
N GLY A 13 -1.12 -16.75 -5.79
CA GLY A 13 -0.88 -16.99 -4.35
C GLY A 13 -0.54 -15.73 -3.53
N ILE A 14 -0.89 -14.54 -4.04
CA ILE A 14 -0.77 -13.27 -3.31
C ILE A 14 -2.16 -12.80 -2.90
N ILE A 15 -2.38 -12.64 -1.60
CA ILE A 15 -3.56 -11.99 -1.04
C ILE A 15 -3.23 -10.51 -0.84
N VAL A 16 -4.15 -9.63 -1.21
CA VAL A 16 -3.96 -8.18 -1.08
C VAL A 16 -5.09 -7.56 -0.26
N SER A 17 -4.74 -6.68 0.66
CA SER A 17 -5.66 -5.80 1.38
C SER A 17 -5.33 -4.35 1.07
N VAL A 18 -6.31 -3.62 0.56
CA VAL A 18 -6.19 -2.19 0.23
C VAL A 18 -7.01 -1.39 1.23
N GLY A 19 -6.40 -0.35 1.83
CA GLY A 19 -7.09 0.55 2.74
C GLY A 19 -6.69 2.01 2.53
N LEU A 20 -7.67 2.90 2.53
CA LEU A 20 -7.43 4.34 2.68
C LEU A 20 -7.06 4.64 4.13
N ILE A 21 -6.03 5.45 4.33
CA ILE A 21 -5.56 5.84 5.65
C ILE A 21 -5.49 7.36 5.77
N SER A 22 -5.59 7.86 7.01
CA SER A 22 -5.40 9.29 7.28
C SER A 22 -3.92 9.68 7.10
N SER A 23 -3.66 10.95 6.78
CA SER A 23 -2.30 11.49 6.71
C SER A 23 -1.56 11.33 8.05
N VAL A 24 -2.26 11.40 9.20
CA VAL A 24 -1.68 11.18 10.53
C VAL A 24 -1.20 9.73 10.67
N THR A 25 -2.02 8.76 10.24
CA THR A 25 -1.67 7.34 10.25
C THR A 25 -0.49 7.05 9.33
N PHE A 26 -0.43 7.69 8.16
CA PHE A 26 0.69 7.57 7.24
C PHE A 26 2.01 8.04 7.90
N GLN A 27 2.00 9.24 8.49
CA GLN A 27 3.19 9.81 9.11
C GLN A 27 3.64 9.02 10.35
N SER A 28 2.71 8.49 11.15
CA SER A 28 3.08 7.71 12.35
C SER A 28 3.66 6.34 12.02
N ARG A 29 3.29 5.74 10.89
CA ARG A 29 3.78 4.42 10.48
C ARG A 29 5.09 4.47 9.69
N LYS A 30 5.48 5.65 9.20
CA LYS A 30 6.78 5.91 8.56
C LYS A 30 7.98 5.68 9.49
N SER A 31 7.83 5.85 10.81
CA SER A 31 8.95 5.81 11.77
C SER A 31 9.49 4.40 12.05
N ASP A 32 8.75 3.36 11.67
CA ASP A 32 9.12 1.96 11.93
C ASP A 32 9.76 1.34 10.68
N SER A 33 11.11 1.27 10.65
CA SER A 33 11.90 0.33 9.83
C SER A 33 11.64 0.30 8.30
N GLY A 34 10.89 1.24 7.74
CA GLY A 34 10.49 1.23 6.35
C GLY A 34 11.63 1.60 5.40
N ILE A 35 11.67 0.94 4.23
CA ILE A 35 12.55 1.32 3.12
C ILE A 35 11.82 2.36 2.29
N TYR A 36 12.45 3.50 2.05
CA TYR A 36 11.91 4.52 1.16
C TYR A 36 11.89 4.01 -0.29
N LEU A 37 10.78 4.22 -0.99
CA LEU A 37 10.65 3.89 -2.40
C LEU A 37 10.80 5.18 -3.20
N ASP A 38 12.01 5.40 -3.72
CA ASP A 38 12.30 6.55 -4.59
C ASP A 38 11.43 6.52 -5.87
N ASP A 39 11.13 7.69 -6.41
CA ASP A 39 10.38 7.90 -7.66
C ASP A 39 8.97 7.28 -7.71
N PHE A 40 8.39 6.95 -6.55
CA PHE A 40 7.07 6.35 -6.43
C PHE A 40 6.17 7.15 -5.47
N ALA A 41 5.10 7.74 -6.01
CA ALA A 41 4.22 8.69 -5.31
C ALA A 41 4.98 9.92 -4.76
N ASP A 42 4.31 10.81 -4.02
CA ASP A 42 5.01 11.95 -3.38
C ASP A 42 5.87 11.46 -2.22
N GLN A 43 5.34 10.47 -1.48
CA GLN A 43 6.08 9.73 -0.46
C GLN A 43 5.59 8.29 -0.43
N ALA A 44 6.52 7.34 -0.37
CA ALA A 44 6.16 5.94 -0.20
C ALA A 44 7.21 5.13 0.57
N PHE A 45 6.73 4.13 1.29
CA PHE A 45 7.51 3.28 2.17
C PHE A 45 7.09 1.83 2.02
N ALA A 46 8.07 0.94 1.91
CA ALA A 46 7.86 -0.49 2.04
C ALA A 46 8.28 -0.94 3.44
N ILE A 47 7.39 -1.63 4.13
CA ILE A 47 7.63 -2.28 5.42
C ILE A 47 7.43 -3.78 5.19
N ARG A 48 8.31 -4.61 5.76
CA ARG A 48 8.16 -6.07 5.75
C ARG A 48 7.91 -6.55 7.18
N PRO A 49 6.64 -6.63 7.62
CA PRO A 49 6.32 -7.04 9.00
C PRO A 49 6.85 -8.43 9.34
N ASN A 50 6.94 -9.31 8.35
CA ASN A 50 7.56 -10.63 8.45
C ASN A 50 8.06 -11.07 7.06
N SER A 51 8.48 -12.33 6.91
CA SER A 51 9.01 -12.85 5.65
C SER A 51 7.97 -12.97 4.53
N LEU A 52 6.68 -13.09 4.84
CA LEU A 52 5.58 -13.33 3.90
C LEU A 52 4.73 -12.09 3.62
N ASP A 53 4.82 -11.06 4.48
CA ASP A 53 4.01 -9.87 4.35
C ASP A 53 4.84 -8.68 3.86
N THR A 54 4.27 -7.93 2.91
CA THR A 54 4.78 -6.63 2.49
C THR A 54 3.67 -5.60 2.62
N LEU A 55 3.94 -4.56 3.40
CA LEU A 55 3.09 -3.38 3.53
C LEU A 55 3.71 -2.23 2.76
N VAL A 56 2.99 -1.70 1.78
CA VAL A 56 3.33 -0.42 1.14
C VAL A 56 2.41 0.66 1.70
N LEU A 57 3.02 1.71 2.22
CA LEU A 57 2.34 2.96 2.55
C LEU A 57 2.69 3.96 1.46
N ALA A 58 1.70 4.54 0.80
CA ALA A 58 1.92 5.53 -0.24
C ALA A 58 1.04 6.77 -0.05
N HIS A 59 1.58 7.92 -0.41
CA HIS A 59 0.94 9.21 -0.28
C HIS A 59 1.12 10.01 -1.57
N ARG A 60 0.02 10.57 -2.08
CA ARG A 60 0.01 11.48 -3.23
C ARG A 60 -1.07 12.53 -3.00
N GLU A 61 -0.69 13.80 -3.09
CA GLU A 61 -1.56 14.95 -2.82
C GLU A 61 -2.36 14.77 -1.50
N ASP A 62 -3.68 14.80 -1.57
CA ASP A 62 -4.58 14.64 -0.43
C ASP A 62 -5.01 13.18 -0.20
N TYR A 63 -4.24 12.17 -0.62
CA TYR A 63 -4.61 10.77 -0.42
C TYR A 63 -3.45 9.97 0.15
N SER A 64 -3.77 9.05 1.07
CA SER A 64 -2.81 8.10 1.61
C SER A 64 -3.44 6.73 1.62
N VAL A 65 -2.68 5.72 1.21
CA VAL A 65 -3.13 4.34 1.12
C VAL A 65 -2.16 3.41 1.84
N ALA A 66 -2.69 2.32 2.35
CA ALA A 66 -1.97 1.17 2.84
C ALA A 66 -2.34 -0.05 1.99
N ILE A 67 -1.34 -0.65 1.35
CA ILE A 67 -1.49 -1.90 0.61
C ILE A 67 -0.71 -2.98 1.34
N MET A 68 -1.41 -3.91 1.96
CA MET A 68 -0.80 -5.11 2.53
C MET A 68 -0.89 -6.24 1.51
N THR A 69 0.21 -6.90 1.24
CA THR A 69 0.24 -8.13 0.45
C THR A 69 0.79 -9.26 1.31
N THR A 70 0.11 -10.40 1.29
CA THR A 70 0.55 -11.65 1.93
C THR A 70 0.79 -12.66 0.83
N ARG A 71 2.01 -13.16 0.72
CA ARG A 71 2.39 -14.13 -0.31
C ARG A 71 2.50 -15.55 0.26
N SER A 72 2.27 -16.54 -0.59
CA SER A 72 2.72 -17.91 -0.33
C SER A 72 4.26 -18.03 -0.37
N GLY A 73 4.80 -19.08 0.25
CA GLY A 73 6.26 -19.22 0.45
C GLY A 73 7.07 -19.37 -0.84
N ASP A 74 6.45 -19.85 -1.91
CA ASP A 74 6.99 -20.06 -3.26
C ASP A 74 7.03 -18.79 -4.12
N VAL A 75 6.29 -17.75 -3.74
CA VAL A 75 6.30 -16.46 -4.43
C VAL A 75 7.48 -15.62 -3.96
N LEU A 76 8.16 -14.96 -4.89
CA LEU A 76 9.28 -14.06 -4.56
C LEU A 76 8.80 -12.81 -3.81
N ALA A 77 9.55 -12.39 -2.78
CA ALA A 77 9.25 -11.19 -2.00
C ALA A 77 9.16 -9.93 -2.88
N ASP A 78 10.01 -9.83 -3.91
CA ASP A 78 10.01 -8.67 -4.81
C ASP A 78 8.76 -8.61 -5.69
N LYS A 79 8.14 -9.76 -6.00
CA LYS A 79 6.87 -9.81 -6.72
C LYS A 79 5.73 -9.27 -5.86
N SER A 80 5.70 -9.62 -4.56
CA SER A 80 4.74 -9.06 -3.60
C SER A 80 4.89 -7.54 -3.47
N LEU A 81 6.11 -7.03 -3.42
CA LEU A 81 6.38 -5.59 -3.42
C LEU A 81 5.89 -4.91 -4.72
N GLN A 82 6.21 -5.48 -5.89
CA GLN A 82 5.76 -4.94 -7.17
C GLN A 82 4.23 -4.86 -7.28
N VAL A 83 3.53 -5.92 -6.87
CA VAL A 83 2.05 -5.93 -6.84
C VAL A 83 1.51 -4.84 -5.90
N ALA A 84 2.10 -4.69 -4.71
CA ALA A 84 1.70 -3.65 -3.77
C ALA A 84 1.88 -2.24 -4.33
N MET A 85 3.01 -1.98 -5.01
CA MET A 85 3.31 -0.70 -5.65
C MET A 85 2.35 -0.39 -6.80
N LEU A 86 2.10 -1.35 -7.71
CA LEU A 86 1.18 -1.16 -8.83
C LEU A 86 -0.24 -0.83 -8.36
N LEU A 87 -0.72 -1.52 -7.33
CA LEU A 87 -2.04 -1.27 -6.77
C LEU A 87 -2.10 0.06 -6.03
N ALA A 88 -1.07 0.42 -5.27
CA ALA A 88 -1.00 1.72 -4.61
C ALA A 88 -1.06 2.87 -5.65
N ASP A 89 -0.30 2.78 -6.74
CA ASP A 89 -0.30 3.81 -7.79
C ASP A 89 -1.67 3.91 -8.46
N SER A 90 -2.23 2.79 -8.88
CA SER A 90 -3.53 2.75 -9.56
C SER A 90 -4.64 3.32 -8.68
N VAL A 91 -4.65 2.98 -7.39
CA VAL A 91 -5.63 3.51 -6.42
C VAL A 91 -5.43 5.01 -6.22
N LEU A 92 -4.20 5.47 -6.00
CA LEU A 92 -3.90 6.90 -5.79
C LEU A 92 -4.23 7.74 -7.02
N GLU A 93 -3.82 7.29 -8.21
CA GLU A 93 -4.15 7.93 -9.49
C GLU A 93 -5.67 8.07 -9.64
N ARG A 94 -6.41 6.99 -9.35
CA ARG A 94 -7.86 6.99 -9.47
C ARG A 94 -8.53 7.95 -8.48
N LEU A 95 -8.05 8.01 -7.24
CA LEU A 95 -8.58 8.92 -6.21
C LEU A 95 -8.34 10.38 -6.57
N VAL A 96 -7.13 10.71 -7.05
CA VAL A 96 -6.76 12.06 -7.52
C VAL A 96 -7.62 12.47 -8.72
N GLN A 97 -7.74 11.61 -9.74
CA GLN A 97 -8.56 11.88 -10.92
C GLN A 97 -10.03 12.13 -10.58
N LEU A 98 -10.58 11.38 -9.62
CA LEU A 98 -12.00 11.48 -9.23
C LEU A 98 -12.28 12.60 -8.22
N ARG A 99 -11.24 13.23 -7.64
CA ARG A 99 -11.37 14.22 -6.55
C ARG A 99 -12.35 13.79 -5.46
N ILE A 100 -12.27 12.53 -5.04
CA ILE A 100 -13.23 11.97 -4.06
C ILE A 100 -13.07 12.73 -2.73
N PRO A 101 -14.10 13.47 -2.28
CA PRO A 101 -14.01 14.23 -1.04
C PRO A 101 -13.76 13.31 0.16
N ARG A 102 -12.88 13.73 1.07
CA ARG A 102 -12.70 13.06 2.37
C ARG A 102 -13.94 13.30 3.24
N THR A 103 -14.55 12.23 3.75
CA THR A 103 -15.62 12.27 4.77
C THR A 103 -15.06 12.19 6.18
#